data_AF-A0AAD5C3G9-F1
#
_entry.id   AF-A0AAD5C3G9-F1
#
_cell.length_a   1.000
_cell.length_b   1.000
_cell.length_c   1.000
_cell.angle_alpha   90.00
_cell.angle_beta   90.00
_cell.angle_gamma   90.00
#
_symmetry.space_group_name_H-M   'P 1'
#
loop_
_entity.id
_entity.type
_entity.pdbx_description
1 polymer ?
#
loop_
_entity_poly.entity_id
_entity_poly.type
_entity_poly.pdbx_seq_one_letter_code
_entity_poly.pdbx_strand_id
1 'polypeptide(L)'
;MMGWGILIPIGAMVARIQSLGFILGLVGVIAGVMLNNRIDASVGKHKGLGVTILVFGFLQVLAFLARPSIDAKSRKYWNWYHHNVGRLMILFAIVNIFYGIHLAKAGSSWNGGYGFVLGLFVITVVILEFRMLKRK
;
A
#
# COMPACT_ATOMS: atom_id res chain seq x y z
N MET A 1 2.40 -1.03 14.60
CA MET A 1 1.75 -1.11 13.28
C MET A 1 1.65 0.27 12.58
N MET A 2 2.73 1.06 12.53
CA MET A 2 2.75 2.33 11.79
C MET A 2 3.28 2.17 10.35
N GLY A 3 3.06 1.00 9.73
CA GLY A 3 3.62 0.61 8.43
C GLY A 3 2.60 0.67 7.28
N TRP A 4 2.84 -0.14 6.23
CA TRP A 4 2.18 -0.13 4.91
C TRP A 4 0.66 0.01 4.87
N GLY A 5 -0.04 -0.43 5.91
CA GLY A 5 -1.50 -0.31 6.00
C GLY A 5 -2.06 1.10 6.13
N ILE A 6 -1.26 2.03 6.66
CA ILE A 6 -1.72 3.38 7.01
C ILE A 6 -1.05 4.42 6.10
N LEU A 7 0.24 4.25 5.82
CA LEU A 7 1.03 5.28 5.14
C LEU A 7 1.02 5.17 3.61
N ILE A 8 0.78 3.99 3.02
CA ILE A 8 0.60 3.88 1.56
C ILE A 8 -0.69 4.57 1.10
N PRO A 9 -1.84 4.37 1.78
CA PRO A 9 -3.07 5.10 1.46
C PRO A 9 -2.89 6.63 1.56
N ILE A 10 -2.33 7.13 2.68
CA ILE A 10 -2.08 8.57 2.86
C ILE A 10 -1.02 9.08 1.85
N GLY A 11 -0.04 8.24 1.55
CA GLY A 11 1.00 8.47 0.56
C GLY A 11 0.45 8.79 -0.82
N ALA A 12 -0.59 8.10 -1.28
CA ALA A 12 -1.21 8.33 -2.57
C ALA A 12 -1.56 9.82 -2.83
N MET A 13 -1.75 10.61 -1.76
CA MET A 13 -2.09 12.03 -1.80
C MET A 13 -0.89 12.99 -1.68
N VAL A 14 0.27 12.52 -1.16
CA VAL A 14 1.48 13.34 -0.95
C VAL A 14 2.74 12.50 -1.22
N ALA A 15 3.55 12.89 -2.21
CA ALA A 15 4.75 12.14 -2.64
C ALA A 15 5.72 11.81 -1.49
N ARG A 16 5.90 12.72 -0.53
CA ARG A 16 6.74 12.50 0.67
C ARG A 16 6.23 11.38 1.56
N ILE A 17 4.91 11.21 1.63
CA ILE A 17 4.27 10.16 2.43
C ILE A 17 4.30 8.82 1.70
N GLN A 18 4.30 8.77 0.35
CA GLN A 18 4.53 7.51 -0.38
C GLN A 18 5.92 6.94 -0.11
N SER A 19 6.95 7.77 -0.18
CA SER A 19 8.34 7.33 0.05
C SER A 19 8.51 6.80 1.47
N LEU A 20 7.94 7.48 2.46
CA LEU A 20 7.93 7.01 3.85
C LEU A 20 7.15 5.70 4.00
N GLY A 21 5.98 5.61 3.36
CA GLY A 21 5.19 4.40 3.30
C GLY A 21 6.00 3.23 2.77
N PHE A 22 6.63 3.38 1.61
CA PHE A 22 7.49 2.35 1.00
C PHE A 22 8.59 1.87 1.96
N ILE A 23 9.37 2.80 2.55
CA ILE A 23 10.45 2.46 3.49
C ILE A 23 9.93 1.64 4.68
N LEU A 24 8.82 2.04 5.29
CA LEU A 24 8.38 1.44 6.55
C LEU A 24 7.92 -0.02 6.44
N GLY A 25 7.47 -0.46 5.28
CA GLY A 25 7.19 -1.88 5.06
C GLY A 25 8.23 -2.60 4.21
N LEU A 26 9.20 -1.91 3.60
CA LEU A 26 10.48 -2.58 3.34
C LEU A 26 11.06 -3.07 4.67
N VAL A 27 11.07 -2.21 5.70
CA VAL A 27 11.44 -2.58 7.08
C VAL A 27 10.53 -3.69 7.61
N GLY A 28 9.22 -3.59 7.39
CA GLY A 28 8.25 -4.63 7.79
C GLY A 28 8.50 -6.00 7.13
N VAL A 29 8.83 -6.03 5.83
CA VAL A 29 9.19 -7.27 5.13
C VAL A 29 10.49 -7.85 5.67
N ILE A 30 11.52 -7.01 5.87
CA ILE A 30 12.79 -7.45 6.48
C ILE A 30 12.54 -8.06 7.86
N ALA A 31 11.76 -7.39 8.71
CA ALA A 31 11.38 -7.91 10.02
C ALA A 31 10.63 -9.25 9.91
N GLY A 32 9.71 -9.39 8.94
CA GLY A 32 9.00 -10.63 8.67
C GLY A 32 9.92 -11.78 8.25
N VAL A 33 10.93 -11.51 7.41
CA VAL A 33 11.95 -12.50 7.00
C VAL A 33 12.81 -12.90 8.19
N MET A 34 13.27 -11.94 8.99
CA MET A 34 14.06 -12.22 10.19
C MET A 34 13.28 -13.04 11.22
N LEU A 35 12.00 -12.74 11.40
CA LEU A 35 11.12 -13.47 12.31
C LEU A 35 10.84 -14.88 11.80
N ASN A 36 10.66 -15.05 10.50
CA ASN A 36 10.43 -16.37 9.88
C ASN A 36 11.54 -17.37 10.21
N ASN A 37 12.78 -16.92 10.33
CA ASN A 37 13.91 -17.79 10.65
C ASN A 37 13.98 -18.15 12.14
N ARG A 38 13.07 -17.62 12.96
CA ARG A 38 13.04 -17.79 14.42
C ARG A 38 11.76 -18.45 14.92
N ILE A 39 10.72 -18.55 14.09
CA ILE A 39 9.43 -19.13 14.48
C ILE A 39 8.97 -20.15 13.43
N ASP A 40 8.43 -21.27 13.89
CA ASP A 40 7.80 -22.27 13.01
C ASP A 40 6.35 -21.87 12.71
N ALA A 41 6.20 -20.94 11.75
CA ALA A 41 4.91 -20.40 11.35
C ALA A 41 4.60 -20.68 9.87
N SER A 42 3.54 -21.45 9.64
CA SER A 42 3.02 -21.74 8.29
C SER A 42 2.13 -20.60 7.79
N VAL A 43 2.75 -19.57 7.19
CA VAL A 43 2.08 -18.36 6.70
C VAL A 43 2.35 -18.09 5.20
N GLY A 44 2.44 -19.15 4.40
CA GLY A 44 2.84 -19.10 2.99
C GLY A 44 2.03 -18.11 2.13
N LYS A 45 0.69 -18.08 2.27
CA LYS A 45 -0.16 -17.13 1.52
C LYS A 45 0.11 -15.67 1.87
N HIS A 46 0.32 -15.38 3.16
CA HIS A 46 0.61 -14.02 3.65
C HIS A 46 1.98 -13.55 3.16
N LYS A 47 2.98 -14.45 3.17
CA LYS A 47 4.31 -14.19 2.57
C LYS A 47 4.21 -13.92 1.08
N GLY A 48 3.48 -14.76 0.34
CA GLY A 48 3.27 -14.59 -1.10
C GLY A 48 2.66 -13.24 -1.44
N LEU A 49 1.56 -12.86 -0.76
CA LEU A 49 0.96 -11.53 -0.91
C LEU A 49 1.94 -10.41 -0.53
N GLY A 50 2.69 -10.57 0.56
CA GLY A 50 3.73 -9.62 0.97
C GLY A 50 4.78 -9.36 -0.10
N VAL A 51 5.28 -10.42 -0.74
CA VAL A 51 6.23 -10.33 -1.86
C VAL A 51 5.59 -9.65 -3.07
N THR A 52 4.35 -10.00 -3.44
CA THR A 52 3.63 -9.34 -4.53
C THR A 52 3.50 -7.83 -4.30
N ILE A 53 3.15 -7.42 -3.08
CA ILE A 53 3.04 -6.00 -2.73
C ILE A 53 4.41 -5.32 -2.80
N LEU A 54 5.49 -5.98 -2.37
CA LEU A 54 6.85 -5.45 -2.46
C LEU A 54 7.29 -5.25 -3.91
N VAL A 55 7.01 -6.21 -4.79
CA VAL A 55 7.27 -6.08 -6.23
C VAL A 55 6.51 -4.88 -6.79
N PHE A 56 5.22 -4.73 -6.48
CA PHE A 56 4.45 -3.56 -6.89
C PHE A 56 5.03 -2.25 -6.33
N GLY A 57 5.53 -2.25 -5.09
CA GLY A 57 6.21 -1.09 -4.50
C GLY A 57 7.44 -0.68 -5.29
N PHE A 58 8.31 -1.62 -5.65
CA PHE A 58 9.46 -1.33 -6.53
C PHE A 58 9.03 -0.85 -7.91
N LEU A 59 8.00 -1.45 -8.50
CA LEU A 59 7.42 -0.99 -9.76
C LEU A 59 6.92 0.46 -9.69
N GLN A 60 6.37 0.89 -8.55
CA GLN A 60 5.97 2.29 -8.32
C GLN A 60 7.18 3.23 -8.24
N VAL A 61 8.24 2.83 -7.53
CA VAL A 61 9.50 3.61 -7.46
C VAL A 61 10.13 3.74 -8.84
N LEU A 62 10.23 2.64 -9.59
CA LEU A 62 10.73 2.65 -10.97
C LEU A 62 9.85 3.51 -11.89
N ALA A 63 8.52 3.45 -11.74
CA ALA A 63 7.61 4.32 -12.47
C ALA A 63 7.92 5.80 -12.20
N PHE A 64 8.12 6.17 -10.93
CA PHE A 64 8.45 7.53 -10.55
C PHE A 64 9.79 8.00 -11.16
N LEU A 65 10.82 7.16 -11.19
CA LEU A 65 12.10 7.48 -11.82
C LEU A 65 11.99 7.60 -13.34
N ALA A 66 11.18 6.76 -13.97
CA ALA A 66 10.94 6.75 -15.42
C ALA A 66 9.80 7.69 -15.85
N ARG A 67 9.52 8.74 -15.07
CA ARG A 67 8.40 9.65 -15.30
C ARG A 67 8.58 10.45 -16.61
N PRO A 68 7.72 10.28 -17.63
CA PRO A 68 7.81 11.04 -18.86
C PRO A 68 7.45 12.51 -18.67
N SER A 69 7.91 13.36 -19.59
CA SER A 69 7.51 14.77 -19.69
C SER A 69 6.00 14.91 -19.90
N ILE A 70 5.44 16.06 -19.53
CA ILE A 70 3.97 16.26 -19.51
C ILE A 70 3.34 16.22 -20.90
N ASP A 71 4.11 16.57 -21.92
CA ASP A 71 3.75 16.65 -23.33
C ASP A 71 3.99 15.33 -24.10
N ALA A 72 4.72 14.38 -23.51
CA ALA A 72 5.01 13.10 -24.16
C ALA A 72 3.75 12.24 -24.31
N LYS A 73 3.54 11.65 -25.50
CA LYS A 73 2.45 10.66 -25.73
C LYS A 73 2.51 9.48 -24.75
N SER A 74 3.72 9.08 -24.34
CA SER A 74 3.96 8.01 -23.36
C SER A 74 3.43 8.34 -21.95
N ARG A 75 3.23 9.64 -21.63
CA ARG A 75 2.70 10.10 -20.34
C ARG A 75 1.34 9.48 -20.02
N LYS A 76 0.48 9.31 -21.03
CA LYS A 76 -0.85 8.71 -20.86
C LYS A 76 -0.76 7.25 -20.40
N TYR A 77 0.08 6.44 -21.04
CA TYR A 77 0.30 5.05 -20.69
C TYR A 77 0.99 4.91 -19.34
N TRP A 78 1.97 5.77 -19.07
CA TRP A 78 2.63 5.85 -17.77
C TRP A 78 1.63 6.14 -16.64
N ASN A 79 0.72 7.12 -16.83
CA ASN A 79 -0.32 7.42 -15.84
C ASN A 79 -1.22 6.20 -15.60
N TRP A 80 -1.68 5.54 -16.67
CA TRP A 80 -2.52 4.34 -16.55
C TRP A 80 -1.81 3.22 -15.78
N TYR A 81 -0.58 2.91 -16.16
CA TYR A 81 0.24 1.91 -15.47
C TYR A 81 0.46 2.27 -14.00
N HIS A 82 0.99 3.47 -13.73
CA HIS A 82 1.33 3.90 -12.38
C HIS A 82 0.12 3.87 -11.45
N HIS A 83 -1.03 4.40 -11.90
CA HIS A 83 -2.24 4.43 -11.09
C HIS A 83 -2.85 3.05 -10.87
N ASN A 84 -2.96 2.21 -11.90
CA ASN A 84 -3.61 0.89 -11.74
C ASN A 84 -2.75 -0.05 -10.89
N VAL A 85 -1.44 -0.09 -11.10
CA VAL A 85 -0.54 -0.90 -10.26
C VAL A 85 -0.55 -0.39 -8.83
N GLY A 86 -0.58 0.94 -8.62
CA GLY A 86 -0.65 1.53 -7.27
C GLY A 86 -1.94 1.15 -6.54
N ARG A 87 -3.08 1.15 -7.24
CA ARG A 87 -4.38 0.72 -6.69
C ARG A 87 -4.40 -0.77 -6.32
N LEU A 88 -3.87 -1.63 -7.19
CA LEU A 88 -3.75 -3.07 -6.90
C LEU A 88 -2.83 -3.32 -5.70
N MET A 89 -1.73 -2.57 -5.58
CA MET A 89 -0.83 -2.64 -4.43
C MET A 89 -1.54 -2.30 -3.12
N ILE A 90 -2.33 -1.22 -3.10
CA ILE A 90 -3.13 -0.82 -1.93
C ILE A 90 -4.15 -1.91 -1.58
N LEU A 91 -4.87 -2.43 -2.57
CA LEU A 91 -5.86 -3.49 -2.36
C LEU A 91 -5.22 -4.74 -1.73
N PHE A 92 -4.11 -5.22 -2.30
CA PHE A 92 -3.40 -6.37 -1.74
C PHE A 92 -2.83 -6.09 -0.37
N ALA A 93 -2.34 -4.88 -0.08
CA ALA A 93 -1.89 -4.50 1.25
C ALA A 93 -3.02 -4.59 2.28
N ILE A 94 -4.21 -4.06 1.96
CA ILE A 94 -5.39 -4.14 2.85
C ILE A 94 -5.75 -5.60 3.15
N VAL A 95 -5.88 -6.43 2.10
CA VAL A 95 -6.19 -7.86 2.24
C VAL A 95 -5.12 -8.56 3.08
N ASN A 96 -3.85 -8.29 2.82
CA ASN A 96 -2.75 -8.94 3.50
C ASN A 96 -2.66 -8.56 4.98
N ILE A 97 -3.10 -7.35 5.35
CA ILE A 97 -3.16 -6.90 6.75
C ILE A 97 -4.27 -7.59 7.51
N PHE A 98 -5.50 -7.60 6.96
CA PHE A 98 -6.60 -8.33 7.59
C PHE A 98 -6.27 -9.82 7.72
N TYR A 99 -5.64 -10.40 6.69
CA TYR A 99 -5.19 -11.78 6.75
C TYR A 99 -4.09 -11.99 7.80
N GLY A 100 -3.14 -11.06 7.92
CA GLY A 100 -2.11 -11.10 8.95
C GLY A 100 -2.68 -11.00 10.38
N ILE A 101 -3.67 -10.13 10.60
CA ILE A 101 -4.38 -10.02 11.89
C ILE A 101 -5.07 -11.35 12.24
N HIS A 102 -5.74 -11.96 11.26
CA HIS A 102 -6.37 -13.27 11.42
C HIS A 102 -5.35 -14.36 11.78
N LEU A 103 -4.23 -14.44 11.04
CA LEU A 103 -3.16 -15.42 11.29
C LEU A 103 -2.52 -15.23 12.67
N ALA A 104 -2.34 -13.99 13.11
CA ALA A 104 -1.80 -13.67 14.44
C ALA A 104 -2.80 -13.91 15.58
N LYS A 105 -4.05 -14.29 15.28
CA LYS A 105 -5.15 -14.41 16.25
C LYS A 105 -5.27 -13.17 17.15
N ALA A 106 -4.97 -11.98 16.61
CA ALA A 106 -4.82 -10.78 17.43
C ALA A 106 -6.14 -10.26 18.01
N GLY A 107 -7.29 -10.73 17.50
CA GLY A 107 -8.62 -10.41 18.00
C GLY A 107 -9.36 -9.37 17.17
N SER A 108 -10.67 -9.24 17.41
CA SER A 108 -11.57 -8.36 16.66
C SER A 108 -11.26 -6.87 16.83
N SER A 109 -10.64 -6.47 17.94
CA SER A 109 -10.22 -5.09 18.20
C SER A 109 -9.21 -4.58 17.17
N TRP A 110 -8.27 -5.43 16.73
CA TRP A 110 -7.31 -5.08 15.68
C TRP A 110 -7.98 -4.92 14.31
N ASN A 111 -8.94 -5.79 13.99
CA ASN A 111 -9.76 -5.63 12.77
C ASN A 111 -10.56 -4.33 12.80
N GLY A 112 -11.18 -4.02 13.94
CA GLY A 112 -11.94 -2.78 14.13
C GLY A 112 -11.05 -1.53 14.03
N GLY A 113 -9.90 -1.54 14.70
CA GLY A 113 -8.95 -0.43 14.65
C GLY A 113 -8.40 -0.18 13.24
N TYR A 114 -8.02 -1.23 12.52
CA TYR A 114 -7.57 -1.08 11.13
C TYR A 114 -8.72 -0.66 10.20
N GLY A 115 -9.90 -1.25 10.37
CA GLY A 115 -11.11 -0.88 9.62
C GLY A 115 -11.50 0.59 9.82
N PHE A 116 -11.37 1.11 11.04
CA PHE A 116 -11.61 2.53 11.33
C PHE A 116 -10.65 3.44 10.56
N VAL A 117 -9.34 3.14 10.60
CA VAL A 117 -8.32 3.90 9.85
C VAL A 117 -8.59 3.85 8.35
N LEU A 118 -8.96 2.68 7.82
CA LEU A 118 -9.34 2.51 6.42
C LEU A 118 -10.59 3.34 6.07
N GLY A 119 -11.58 3.40 6.95
CA GLY A 119 -12.77 4.23 6.79
C GLY A 119 -12.43 5.72 6.69
N LEU A 120 -11.57 6.23 7.58
CA LEU A 120 -11.08 7.60 7.50
C LEU A 120 -10.33 7.89 6.19
N PHE A 121 -9.54 6.93 5.73
CA PHE A 121 -8.86 7.04 4.44
C PHE A 121 -9.85 7.16 3.28
N VAL A 122 -10.85 6.28 3.20
CA VAL A 122 -11.88 6.30 2.14
C VAL A 122 -12.67 7.61 2.17
N ILE A 123 -13.09 8.08 3.34
CA ILE A 123 -13.79 9.37 3.50
C ILE A 123 -12.93 10.52 2.94
N THR A 124 -11.64 10.53 3.28
CA THR A 124 -10.70 11.56 2.79
C THR A 124 -10.61 11.55 1.27
N VAL A 125 -10.46 10.37 0.66
CA VAL A 125 -10.41 10.21 -0.81
C VAL A 125 -11.70 10.69 -1.46
N VAL A 126 -12.87 10.33 -0.92
CA VAL A 126 -14.17 10.75 -1.45
C VAL A 126 -14.32 12.28 -1.39
N ILE A 127 -13.93 12.91 -0.27
CA ILE A 127 -13.97 14.37 -0.13
C ILE A 127 -13.06 15.03 -1.18
N LEU A 128 -11.84 14.52 -1.37
CA LEU A 128 -10.90 15.09 -2.34
C LEU A 128 -11.39 14.92 -3.79
N GLU A 129 -11.93 13.75 -4.14
CA GLU A 129 -12.51 13.49 -5.46
C GLU A 129 -13.67 14.43 -5.73
N PHE A 130 -14.59 14.58 -4.78
CA PHE A 130 -15.72 15.50 -4.92
C PHE A 130 -15.28 16.96 -5.10
N ARG A 131 -14.23 17.39 -4.38
CA ARG A 131 -13.64 18.73 -4.56
C ARG A 131 -12.97 18.89 -5.93
N MET A 132 -12.35 17.85 -6.47
CA MET A 132 -11.76 17.88 -7.82
C MET A 132 -12.82 17.96 -8.91
N LEU A 133 -13.93 17.22 -8.77
CA LEU A 133 -15.06 17.29 -9.70
C LEU A 133 -15.70 18.67 -9.73
N LYS A 134 -15.81 19.35 -8.58
CA LYS A 134 -16.33 20.74 -8.50
C LYS A 134 -15.40 21.82 -9.06
N ARG A 135 -14.12 21.49 -9.32
CA ARG A 135 -13.11 22.43 -9.86
C ARG A 135 -12.98 22.34 -11.38
N LYS A 136 -13.61 21.34 -12.01
CA LYS A 136 -13.72 21.20 -13.46
C LYS A 136 -15.02 21.83 -13.92
#